data_AF-A0A0Q0JP77-F1
#
_entry.id   AF-A0A0Q0JP77-F1
#
_cell.length_a   1.000
_cell.length_b   1.000
_cell.length_c   1.000
_cell.angle_alpha   90.00
_cell.angle_beta   90.00
_cell.angle_gamma   90.00
#
_symmetry.space_group_name_H-M   'P 1'
#
loop_
_entity.id
_entity.type
_entity.pdbx_description
1 polymer ?
#
loop_
_entity_poly.entity_id
_entity_poly.type
_entity_poly.pdbx_seq_one_letter_code
_entity_poly.pdbx_strand_id
1 'polypeptide(L)' 'MQTFIKTSALALSFSLLAACQNQVKNPELNQCAQQNYQCENSCDQQSIDKGLKQQVCSAKCVESYNQCKEQAQKLTDL' A
#
# COMPACT_ATOMS: atom_id res chain seq x y z
N MET A 1 40.43 10.82 -20.10
CA MET A 1 39.02 10.45 -20.34
C MET A 1 38.67 9.23 -19.49
N GLN A 2 38.25 9.39 -18.22
CA GLN A 2 37.87 8.26 -17.35
C GLN A 2 36.80 8.62 -16.30
N THR A 3 35.87 9.51 -16.62
CA THR A 3 34.84 9.99 -15.65
C THR A 3 33.40 9.76 -16.10
N PHE A 4 33.15 8.84 -17.02
CA PHE A 4 31.80 8.62 -17.58
C PHE A 4 31.14 7.28 -17.21
N ILE A 5 31.73 6.43 -16.36
CA ILE A 5 31.19 5.07 -16.10
C ILE A 5 30.40 4.95 -14.78
N LYS A 6 30.29 6.00 -13.95
CA LYS A 6 29.63 5.89 -12.63
C LYS A 6 28.15 6.27 -12.58
N THR A 7 27.56 6.77 -13.66
CA THR A 7 26.17 7.28 -13.66
C THR A 7 25.11 6.30 -14.16
N SER A 8 25.49 5.11 -14.63
CA SER A 8 24.57 4.21 -15.34
C SER A 8 23.80 3.21 -14.46
N ALA A 9 24.13 3.07 -13.17
CA ALA A 9 23.53 2.05 -12.30
C ALA A 9 22.16 2.45 -11.69
N LEU A 10 21.82 3.75 -11.67
CA LEU A 10 20.57 4.25 -11.08
C LEU A 10 19.37 4.18 -12.04
N ALA A 11 19.61 3.97 -13.35
CA ALA A 11 18.54 3.96 -14.35
C ALA A 11 17.82 2.60 -14.47
N LEU A 12 18.42 1.51 -13.99
CA LEU A 12 17.90 0.15 -14.15
C LEU A 12 16.90 -0.29 -13.07
N SER A 13 16.83 0.42 -11.94
CA SER A 13 15.93 0.07 -10.83
C SER A 13 14.48 0.53 -11.04
N PHE A 14 14.23 1.55 -11.87
CA PHE A 14 12.86 2.00 -12.17
C PHE A 14 12.11 1.08 -13.14
N SER A 15 12.82 0.35 -14.01
CA SER A 15 12.21 -0.55 -14.99
C SER A 15 11.58 -1.80 -14.35
N LEU A 16 12.03 -2.19 -13.15
CA LEU A 16 11.48 -3.34 -12.42
C LEU A 16 10.13 -3.03 -11.76
N LEU A 17 9.84 -1.76 -11.43
CA LEU A 17 8.54 -1.38 -10.87
C LEU A 17 7.44 -1.30 -11.94
N ALA A 18 7.79 -1.08 -13.20
CA ALA A 18 6.83 -1.09 -14.31
C ALA A 18 6.37 -2.52 -14.66
N ALA A 19 7.19 -3.54 -14.40
CA ALA A 19 6.83 -4.94 -14.65
C ALA A 19 5.79 -5.51 -13.66
N CYS A 20 5.62 -4.90 -12.48
CA CYS A 20 4.59 -5.26 -11.51
C CYS A 20 3.22 -4.59 -11.77
N GLN A 21 3.11 -3.72 -12.79
CA GLN A 21 1.87 -2.96 -13.05
C GLN A 21 0.85 -3.72 -13.91
N ASN A 22 1.23 -4.84 -14.53
CA ASN A 22 0.41 -5.54 -15.53
C ASN A 22 -0.84 -6.27 -14.99
N GLN A 23 -1.18 -6.15 -13.69
CA GLN A 23 -2.39 -6.76 -13.11
C GLN A 23 -3.17 -5.84 -12.16
N VAL A 24 -2.90 -4.53 -12.16
CA VAL A 24 -3.65 -3.61 -11.30
C VAL A 24 -4.97 -3.24 -11.99
N LYS A 25 -6.00 -4.08 -11.80
CA LYS A 25 -7.37 -3.83 -12.32
C LYS A 25 -7.98 -2.54 -11.79
N ASN A 26 -7.60 -2.12 -10.58
CA ASN A 26 -8.05 -0.88 -9.99
C ASN A 26 -6.95 -0.34 -9.04
N PRO A 27 -6.21 0.72 -9.43
CA PRO A 27 -5.12 1.28 -8.64
C PRO A 27 -5.58 1.85 -7.29
N GLU A 28 -6.80 2.40 -7.22
CA GLU A 28 -7.40 2.93 -5.99
C GLU A 28 -7.64 1.80 -4.99
N LEU A 29 -8.13 0.64 -5.45
CA LEU A 29 -8.35 -0.53 -4.60
C LEU A 29 -7.04 -1.08 -4.03
N ASN A 30 -5.95 -1.01 -4.80
CA ASN A 30 -4.63 -1.38 -4.33
C ASN A 30 -4.09 -0.39 -3.29
N GLN A 31 -4.36 0.91 -3.47
CA GLN A 31 -4.03 1.94 -2.48
C GLN A 31 -4.78 1.72 -1.17
N CYS A 32 -6.09 1.40 -1.22
CA CYS A 32 -6.88 1.04 -0.04
C CYS A 32 -6.27 -0.15 0.72
N ALA A 33 -5.86 -1.20 0.00
CA ALA A 33 -5.23 -2.38 0.60
C ALA A 33 -3.88 -2.03 1.26
N GLN A 34 -3.09 -1.17 0.63
CA GLN A 34 -1.80 -0.74 1.15
C GLN A 34 -1.96 0.11 2.43
N GLN A 35 -2.95 1.01 2.45
CA GLN A 35 -3.29 1.78 3.66
C GLN A 35 -3.77 0.87 4.81
N ASN A 36 -4.60 -0.14 4.51
CA ASN A 36 -5.04 -1.10 5.52
C ASN A 36 -3.87 -1.86 6.13
N TYR A 37 -2.93 -2.34 5.30
CA TYR A 37 -1.73 -3.04 5.76
C TYR A 37 -0.87 -2.15 6.68
N GLN A 38 -0.68 -0.88 6.32
CA GLN A 38 0.06 0.06 7.16
C GLN A 38 -0.65 0.34 8.49
N CYS A 39 -1.98 0.41 8.48
CA CYS A 39 -2.80 0.59 9.68
C CYS A 39 -2.68 -0.61 10.63
N GLU A 40 -2.87 -1.83 10.12
CA GLU A 40 -2.72 -3.08 10.89
C GLU A 40 -1.32 -3.20 11.49
N ASN A 41 -0.27 -2.93 10.71
CA ASN A 41 1.10 -2.98 11.20
C ASN A 41 1.36 -1.92 12.30
N SER A 42 0.69 -0.78 12.23
CA SER A 42 0.73 0.24 13.29
C SER A 42 -0.02 -0.21 14.55
N CYS A 43 -1.17 -0.87 14.40
CA CYS A 43 -1.92 -1.47 15.51
C CYS A 43 -1.11 -2.55 16.22
N ASP A 44 -0.41 -3.39 15.46
CA ASP A 44 0.46 -4.45 15.97
C ASP A 44 1.65 -3.88 16.76
N GLN A 45 2.24 -2.76 16.31
CA GLN A 45 3.35 -2.13 17.01
C GLN A 45 2.95 -1.30 18.24
N GLN A 46 1.74 -0.72 18.25
CA GLN A 46 1.26 0.09 19.37
C GLN A 46 0.69 -0.74 20.53
N SER A 47 0.36 -2.01 20.28
CA SER A 47 -0.25 -2.90 21.24
C SER A 47 0.81 -3.76 21.94
N ILE A 48 1.31 -3.28 23.08
CA ILE A 48 2.11 -4.10 24.01
C ILE A 48 1.25 -5.21 24.64
N ASP A 49 -0.07 -5.00 24.71
CA ASP A 49 -1.04 -5.91 25.32
C ASP A 49 -2.06 -6.35 24.26
N LYS A 50 -1.81 -7.54 23.68
CA LYS A 50 -2.66 -8.12 22.63
C LYS A 50 -4.03 -8.49 23.21
N GLY A 51 -4.95 -7.54 23.18
CA GLY A 51 -6.30 -7.69 23.72
C GLY A 51 -7.31 -6.79 23.03
N LEU A 52 -8.30 -6.29 23.78
CA LEU A 52 -9.41 -5.50 23.24
C LEU A 52 -8.96 -4.25 22.45
N LYS A 53 -7.86 -3.60 22.87
CA LYS A 53 -7.32 -2.43 22.15
C LYS A 53 -6.85 -2.78 20.74
N GLN A 54 -6.21 -3.93 20.56
CA GLN A 54 -5.77 -4.37 19.24
C GLN A 54 -6.94 -4.74 18.35
N GLN A 55 -7.96 -5.40 18.92
CA GLN A 55 -9.19 -5.70 18.19
C GLN A 55 -9.92 -4.43 17.74
N VAL A 56 -10.03 -3.42 18.61
CA VAL A 56 -10.63 -2.13 18.26
C VAL A 56 -9.80 -1.41 17.20
N CYS A 57 -8.48 -1.47 17.29
CA CYS A 57 -7.59 -0.85 16.32
C CYS A 57 -7.74 -1.50 14.94
N SER A 58 -7.66 -2.83 14.87
CA SER A 58 -7.84 -3.58 13.63
C SER A 58 -9.24 -3.39 13.04
N ALA A 59 -10.29 -3.40 13.87
CA ALA A 59 -11.64 -3.11 13.42
C ALA A 59 -11.75 -1.72 12.74
N LYS A 60 -11.06 -0.70 13.25
CA LYS A 60 -11.00 0.63 12.63
C LYS A 60 -10.23 0.64 11.30
N CYS A 61 -9.16 -0.15 11.19
CA CYS A 61 -8.43 -0.31 9.93
C CYS A 61 -9.34 -0.93 8.86
N VAL A 62 -10.04 -2.02 9.20
CA VAL A 62 -10.99 -2.69 8.31
C VAL A 62 -12.16 -1.79 7.91
N GLU A 63 -12.70 -1.02 8.85
CA GLU A 63 -13.75 -0.03 8.56
C GLU A 63 -13.27 1.02 7.55
N SER A 64 -12.07 1.57 7.77
CA SER A 64 -11.47 2.57 6.87
C SER A 64 -11.17 1.97 5.49
N TYR A 65 -10.70 0.72 5.43
CA TYR A 65 -10.51 -0.01 4.19
C TYR A 65 -11.82 -0.18 3.42
N ASN A 66 -12.90 -0.57 4.09
CA ASN A 66 -14.20 -0.75 3.45
C ASN A 66 -14.76 0.57 2.89
N GLN A 67 -14.62 1.67 3.63
CA GLN A 67 -14.98 2.99 3.14
C GLN A 67 -14.17 3.39 1.90
N CYS A 68 -12.85 3.16 1.92
CA CYS A 68 -11.98 3.41 0.77
C CYS A 68 -12.38 2.53 -0.43
N LYS A 69 -12.66 1.25 -0.20
CA LYS A 69 -13.10 0.30 -1.23
C LYS A 69 -14.41 0.75 -1.88
N GLU A 70 -15.41 1.16 -1.10
CA GLU A 70 -16.67 1.67 -1.65
C GLU A 70 -16.48 2.91 -2.53
N GLN A 71 -15.58 3.81 -2.14
CA GLN A 71 -15.23 4.99 -2.94
C GLN A 71 -14.49 4.60 -4.23
N ALA A 72 -13.50 3.71 -4.14
CA ALA A 72 -12.73 3.20 -5.27
C ALA A 72 -13.62 2.46 -6.28
N GLN A 73 -14.64 1.73 -5.81
CA GLN A 73 -15.61 1.06 -6.67
C GLN A 73 -16.50 2.07 -7.41
N LYS A 74 -17.01 3.10 -6.72
CA LYS A 74 -17.81 4.18 -7.35
C LYS A 74 -17.04 4.93 -8.45
N LEU A 75 -15.72 5.08 -8.31
CA LEU A 75 -14.85 5.70 -9.31
C LEU A 75 -14.57 4.81 -10.53
N THR A 76 -14.78 3.49 -10.39
CA THR A 76 -14.55 2.51 -11.48
C THR A 76 -15.80 2.25 -12.30
N ASP A 77 -16.98 2.49 -11.72
CA ASP A 77 -18.28 2.32 -12.37
C ASP A 77 -18.73 3.56 -13.19
N LEU A 78 -17.84 4.55 -13.38
CA LEU A 78 -18.08 5.84 -14.06
C LEU A 78 -17.34 5.89 -15.41
#